data_AF-A0A535PZ00-F1
#
_entry.id   AF-A0A535PZ00-F1
#
_cell.length_a   1.000
_cell.length_b   1.000
_cell.length_c   1.000
_cell.angle_alpha   90.00
_cell.angle_beta   90.00
_cell.angle_gamma   90.00
#
_symmetry.space_group_name_H-M   'P 1'
#
loop_
_entity.id
_entity.type
_entity.pdbx_description
1 polymer ?
#
loop_
_entity_poly.entity_id
_entity_poly.type
_entity_poly.pdbx_seq_one_letter_code
_entity_poly.pdbx_strand_id
1 'polypeptide(L)'
;MAVASAARERGVVYPEDRLPWPQTILLGVQHVMAMFGATVLVPLILGFNPNTVIFFSGVATLIFLVVTGRKVPSYLGSSFSFLGAVLAIQGGSTGHHDLAYGGILIAGVIYFLIGVVVHFVGINAIRFLLPPVVTGTVVAVIGIALAGAAWNNFKGDLLTATVTVLVAVLVSVYLRGFPRMLPVLFAVVVGYIVALIDPTCQAAKSACHISFSGVQSAAWVGFPTFSFPSFGDPVRQFSLFWFIPLILVAENAGHVFAISGIMKRDLSGYLGRTFMGDGIGTMVSALFGGTGETTYAENIGVMGVTRVFSIWVFIVAAAAAILLGFIPKFGALVDSIPASVIGGIELYLFGLIAVIGAKIWVDGRVDFGKRANLAVAAVPLILAAGGADVKFGDFELNNLALGALGAIVLYQILRPGHVRDNESEPVEVVSS
;
A
#
# COMPACT_ATOMS: atom_id res chain seq x y z
N MET A 1 28.47 12.10 -15.68
CA MET A 1 27.63 12.24 -16.90
C MET A 1 26.53 13.23 -16.60
N ALA A 2 26.50 14.34 -17.34
CA ALA A 2 25.55 15.43 -17.15
C ALA A 2 24.13 14.95 -17.48
N VAL A 3 23.25 14.97 -16.48
CA VAL A 3 21.81 14.78 -16.69
C VAL A 3 21.33 15.95 -17.54
N ALA A 4 20.83 15.66 -18.74
CA ALA A 4 20.18 16.65 -19.59
C ALA A 4 19.14 17.40 -18.75
N SER A 5 19.33 18.70 -18.60
CA SER A 5 18.39 19.60 -17.94
C SER A 5 17.10 19.63 -18.77
N ALA A 6 16.17 18.72 -18.47
CA ALA A 6 14.82 18.78 -19.00
C ALA A 6 14.25 20.18 -18.70
N ALA A 7 13.63 20.80 -19.71
CA ALA A 7 13.02 22.12 -19.57
C ALA A 7 12.02 22.10 -18.40
N ARG A 8 12.21 23.00 -17.42
CA ARG A 8 11.33 23.10 -16.24
C ARG A 8 9.91 23.46 -16.70
N GLU A 9 8.95 22.63 -16.33
CA GLU A 9 7.54 22.90 -16.61
C GLU A 9 7.04 24.04 -15.71
N ARG A 10 6.32 25.01 -16.29
CA ARG A 10 5.80 26.15 -15.53
C ARG A 10 4.77 25.66 -14.51
N GLY A 11 4.93 26.07 -13.25
CA GLY A 11 4.02 25.72 -12.16
C GLY A 11 4.26 24.34 -11.54
N VAL A 12 5.36 23.66 -11.88
CA VAL A 12 5.81 22.44 -11.21
C VAL A 12 6.95 22.79 -10.25
N VAL A 13 6.83 22.34 -9.00
CA VAL A 13 7.90 22.47 -7.99
C VAL A 13 8.63 21.14 -7.94
N TYR A 14 9.90 21.11 -8.35
CA TYR A 14 10.67 19.87 -8.46
C TYR A 14 11.27 19.42 -7.10
N PRO A 15 11.77 18.17 -7.00
CA PRO A 15 12.36 17.62 -5.77
C PRO A 15 13.42 18.51 -5.10
N GLU A 16 14.30 19.10 -5.91
CA GLU A 16 15.35 20.02 -5.48
C GLU A 16 14.86 21.42 -5.05
N ASP A 17 13.64 21.81 -5.46
CA ASP A 17 13.11 23.13 -5.16
C ASP A 17 12.61 23.19 -3.71
N ARG A 18 12.65 24.40 -3.15
CA ARG A 18 12.23 24.66 -1.78
C ARG A 18 11.18 25.76 -1.75
N LEU A 19 10.06 25.46 -1.11
CA LEU A 19 8.99 26.41 -0.83
C LEU A 19 9.29 27.20 0.46
N PRO A 20 8.63 28.36 0.67
CA PRO A 20 8.60 29.02 1.97
C PRO A 20 8.14 28.06 3.07
N TRP A 21 8.78 28.11 4.23
CA TRP A 21 8.52 27.19 5.34
C TRP A 21 7.04 27.02 5.71
N PRO A 22 6.21 28.09 5.80
CA PRO A 22 4.80 27.92 6.12
C PRO A 22 4.05 27.05 5.10
N GLN A 23 4.38 27.20 3.82
CA GLN A 23 3.78 26.40 2.75
C GLN A 23 4.31 24.96 2.79
N THR A 24 5.61 24.77 3.01
CA THR A 24 6.20 23.44 3.16
C THR A 24 5.56 22.68 4.32
N ILE A 25 5.34 23.34 5.45
CA ILE A 25 4.73 22.73 6.64
C ILE A 25 3.28 22.35 6.34
N LEU A 26 2.49 23.27 5.78
CA LEU A 26 1.09 23.01 5.45
C LEU A 26 0.95 21.83 4.48
N LEU A 27 1.75 21.80 3.41
CA LEU A 27 1.75 20.70 2.45
C LEU A 27 2.23 19.39 3.07
N GLY A 28 3.22 19.44 3.97
CA GLY A 28 3.71 18.26 4.67
C GLY A 28 2.62 17.62 5.54
N VAL A 29 1.88 18.44 6.30
CA VAL A 29 0.71 17.98 7.07
C VAL A 29 -0.37 17.42 6.14
N GLN A 30 -0.60 18.05 4.99
CA GLN A 30 -1.53 17.54 3.98
C GLN A 30 -1.13 16.15 3.46
N HIS A 31 0.15 15.89 3.27
CA HIS A 31 0.63 14.55 2.90
C HIS A 31 0.40 13.52 4.00
N VAL A 32 0.56 13.88 5.28
CA VAL A 32 0.23 12.99 6.41
C VAL A 32 -1.26 12.70 6.47
N MET A 33 -2.12 13.70 6.23
CA MET A 33 -3.57 13.49 6.20
C MET A 33 -4.00 12.57 5.06
N ALA A 34 -3.33 12.63 3.90
CA ALA A 34 -3.68 11.80 2.73
C ALA A 34 -3.37 10.31 2.95
N MET A 35 -2.20 10.00 3.52
CA MET A 35 -1.81 8.62 3.86
C MET A 35 -2.54 8.05 5.08
N PHE A 36 -3.11 8.92 5.94
CA PHE A 36 -3.61 8.57 7.27
C PHE A 36 -4.48 7.32 7.21
N GLY A 37 -5.42 7.29 6.27
CA GLY A 37 -6.36 6.20 6.09
C GLY A 37 -5.68 4.83 6.02
N ALA A 38 -4.84 4.60 5.02
CA ALA A 38 -4.20 3.30 4.82
C ALA A 38 -3.16 2.96 5.91
N THR A 39 -2.36 3.94 6.36
CA THR A 39 -1.29 3.69 7.34
C THR A 39 -1.79 3.37 8.74
N VAL A 40 -2.95 3.90 9.14
CA VAL A 40 -3.56 3.54 10.44
C VAL A 40 -4.50 2.35 10.35
N LEU A 41 -5.01 2.02 9.15
CA LEU A 41 -5.88 0.87 8.94
C LEU A 41 -5.13 -0.46 9.10
N VAL A 42 -3.95 -0.58 8.50
CA VAL A 42 -3.16 -1.83 8.57
C VAL A 42 -2.85 -2.27 10.01
N PRO A 43 -2.32 -1.42 10.92
CA PRO A 43 -2.10 -1.85 12.31
C PRO A 43 -3.38 -2.32 12.99
N LEU A 44 -4.53 -1.69 12.73
CA LEU A 44 -5.82 -2.10 13.30
C LEU A 44 -6.22 -3.50 12.84
N ILE A 45 -6.02 -3.82 11.56
CA ILE A 45 -6.30 -5.14 11.00
C ILE A 45 -5.35 -6.19 11.63
N LEU A 46 -4.07 -5.85 11.77
CA LEU A 46 -3.03 -6.77 12.24
C LEU A 46 -2.93 -6.86 13.77
N GLY A 47 -3.61 -5.99 14.50
CA GLY A 47 -3.48 -5.82 15.95
C GLY A 47 -2.15 -5.19 16.39
N PHE A 48 -1.42 -4.54 15.49
CA PHE A 48 -0.18 -3.84 15.83
C PHE A 48 -0.47 -2.47 16.46
N ASN A 49 0.49 -1.96 17.21
CA ASN A 49 0.38 -0.64 17.84
C ASN A 49 0.42 0.49 16.79
N PRO A 50 -0.65 1.30 16.61
CA PRO A 50 -0.69 2.33 15.56
C PRO A 50 0.36 3.43 15.72
N ASN A 51 0.71 3.79 16.97
CA ASN A 51 1.77 4.78 17.23
C ASN A 51 3.13 4.30 16.70
N THR A 52 3.43 3.02 16.85
CA THR A 52 4.69 2.42 16.41
C THR A 52 4.75 2.37 14.89
N VAL A 53 3.65 1.97 14.25
CA VAL A 53 3.56 1.92 12.78
C VAL A 53 3.68 3.31 12.16
N ILE A 54 2.96 4.33 12.65
CA ILE A 54 3.08 5.69 12.10
C ILE A 54 4.47 6.29 12.35
N PHE A 55 5.09 5.98 13.50
CA PHE A 55 6.45 6.39 13.82
C PHE A 55 7.45 5.82 12.80
N PHE A 56 7.41 4.50 12.58
CA PHE A 56 8.35 3.84 11.66
C PHE A 56 8.04 4.10 10.19
N SER A 57 6.80 4.40 9.82
CA SER A 57 6.47 4.95 8.49
C SER A 57 7.18 6.28 8.24
N GLY A 58 7.23 7.18 9.24
CA GLY A 58 8.01 8.42 9.16
C GLY A 58 9.52 8.16 9.08
N VAL A 59 10.05 7.26 9.90
CA VAL A 59 11.48 6.86 9.86
C VAL A 59 11.86 6.24 8.52
N ALA A 60 11.05 5.30 8.01
CA ALA A 60 11.22 4.64 6.73
C ALA A 60 11.20 5.66 5.59
N THR A 61 10.31 6.66 5.64
CA THR A 61 10.28 7.75 4.67
C THR A 61 11.60 8.54 4.69
N LEU A 62 12.15 8.88 5.85
CA LEU A 62 13.46 9.57 5.92
C LEU A 62 14.59 8.71 5.34
N ILE A 63 14.62 7.41 5.67
CA ILE A 63 15.58 6.44 5.12
C ILE A 63 15.47 6.42 3.59
N PHE A 64 14.26 6.26 3.05
CA PHE A 64 14.01 6.23 1.62
C PHE A 64 14.51 7.49 0.92
N LEU A 65 14.22 8.68 1.47
CA LEU A 65 14.69 9.94 0.89
C LEU A 65 16.22 10.04 0.88
N VAL A 66 16.90 9.48 1.88
CA VAL A 66 18.37 9.42 1.92
C VAL A 66 18.90 8.42 0.90
N VAL A 67 18.38 7.20 0.87
CA VAL A 67 18.83 6.12 -0.04
C VAL A 67 18.63 6.52 -1.50
N THR A 68 17.53 7.19 -1.84
CA THR A 68 17.26 7.71 -3.19
C THR A 68 18.03 8.98 -3.54
N GLY A 69 18.85 9.50 -2.63
CA GLY A 69 19.64 10.72 -2.85
C GLY A 69 18.78 11.98 -3.00
N ARG A 70 17.60 12.00 -2.38
CA ARG A 70 16.63 13.11 -2.44
C ARG A 70 16.18 13.45 -3.87
N LYS A 71 16.02 12.42 -4.71
CA LYS A 71 15.59 12.58 -6.11
C LYS A 71 14.19 12.06 -6.39
N VAL A 72 13.72 11.11 -5.57
CA VAL A 72 12.40 10.50 -5.73
C VAL A 72 11.50 11.01 -4.59
N PRO A 73 10.51 11.86 -4.87
CA PRO A 73 9.58 12.37 -3.88
C PRO A 73 8.53 11.31 -3.59
N SER A 74 8.69 10.59 -2.48
CA SER A 74 7.74 9.58 -2.07
C SER A 74 7.63 9.52 -0.55
N TYR A 75 6.49 8.99 -0.11
CA TYR A 75 6.20 8.71 1.28
C TYR A 75 5.96 7.21 1.42
N LEU A 76 6.50 6.61 2.49
CA LEU A 76 6.38 5.18 2.77
C LEU A 76 5.35 4.94 3.86
N GLY A 77 4.38 4.08 3.59
CA GLY A 77 3.44 3.62 4.60
C GLY A 77 3.19 2.12 4.49
N SER A 78 2.30 1.62 5.35
CA SER A 78 2.01 0.19 5.46
C SER A 78 1.48 -0.40 4.16
N SER A 79 2.10 -1.49 3.69
CA SER A 79 1.70 -2.21 2.49
C SER A 79 0.66 -3.28 2.76
N PHE A 80 -0.42 -3.26 1.97
CA PHE A 80 -1.48 -4.27 2.05
C PHE A 80 -1.04 -5.66 1.60
N SER A 81 0.06 -5.76 0.86
CA SER A 81 0.61 -7.05 0.40
C SER A 81 1.04 -7.97 1.55
N PHE A 82 1.26 -7.43 2.76
CA PHE A 82 1.64 -8.21 3.94
C PHE A 82 0.45 -8.76 4.73
N LEU A 83 -0.77 -8.22 4.56
CA LEU A 83 -1.91 -8.53 5.44
C LEU A 83 -2.19 -10.03 5.56
N GLY A 84 -2.31 -10.73 4.43
CA GLY A 84 -2.61 -12.16 4.41
C GLY A 84 -1.52 -13.01 5.07
N ALA A 85 -0.25 -12.72 4.78
CA ALA A 85 0.89 -13.46 5.34
C ALA A 85 1.03 -13.23 6.86
N VAL A 86 0.84 -12.00 7.30
CA VAL A 86 0.90 -11.63 8.72
C VAL A 86 -0.24 -12.28 9.50
N LEU A 87 -1.48 -12.17 9.03
CA LEU A 87 -2.63 -12.81 9.70
C LEU A 87 -2.49 -14.34 9.76
N ALA A 88 -1.95 -14.96 8.70
CA ALA A 88 -1.72 -16.40 8.66
C ALA A 88 -0.70 -16.87 9.69
N ILE A 89 0.43 -16.17 9.83
CA ILE A 89 1.47 -16.55 10.80
C ILE A 89 1.07 -16.26 12.24
N GLN A 90 0.35 -15.15 12.46
CA GLN A 90 -0.17 -14.77 13.77
C GLN A 90 -1.26 -15.73 14.28
N GLY A 91 -2.03 -16.34 13.36
CA GLY A 91 -3.22 -17.12 13.67
C GLY A 91 -4.44 -16.23 13.98
N GLY A 92 -4.49 -15.02 13.42
CA GLY A 92 -5.47 -13.97 13.74
C GLY A 92 -4.78 -12.66 14.11
N SER A 93 -5.53 -11.68 14.65
CA SER A 93 -4.97 -10.35 14.98
C SER A 93 -4.32 -10.26 16.37
N THR A 94 -4.47 -11.27 17.24
CA THR A 94 -4.08 -11.19 18.66
C THR A 94 -2.89 -12.07 19.06
N GLY A 95 -2.33 -12.86 18.13
CA GLY A 95 -1.28 -13.85 18.43
C GLY A 95 0.04 -13.61 17.68
N HIS A 96 1.16 -14.05 18.26
CA HIS A 96 2.49 -14.18 17.62
C HIS A 96 2.95 -13.00 16.74
N HIS A 97 2.76 -11.76 17.21
CA HIS A 97 3.20 -10.55 16.49
C HIS A 97 4.71 -10.56 16.25
N ASP A 98 5.47 -11.11 17.19
CA ASP A 98 6.91 -11.32 17.10
C ASP A 98 7.32 -12.19 15.91
N LEU A 99 6.57 -13.26 15.60
CA LEU A 99 6.80 -14.07 14.42
C LEU A 99 6.47 -13.32 13.12
N ALA A 100 5.41 -12.49 13.13
CA ALA A 100 5.09 -11.65 11.97
C ALA A 100 6.20 -10.65 11.66
N TYR A 101 6.75 -9.97 12.68
CA TYR A 101 7.88 -9.05 12.51
C TYR A 101 9.10 -9.76 11.91
N GLY A 102 9.39 -11.01 12.32
CA GLY A 102 10.46 -11.81 11.72
C GLY A 102 10.23 -12.11 10.24
N GLY A 103 8.99 -12.43 9.85
CA GLY A 103 8.60 -12.61 8.44
C GLY A 103 8.73 -11.33 7.61
N ILE A 104 8.25 -10.20 8.13
CA ILE A 104 8.37 -8.88 7.47
C ILE A 104 9.86 -8.50 7.30
N LEU A 105 10.69 -8.78 8.31
CA LEU A 105 12.13 -8.53 8.23
C LEU A 105 12.80 -9.37 7.13
N ILE A 106 12.43 -10.64 6.97
CA ILE A 106 12.91 -11.50 5.87
C ILE A 106 12.52 -10.91 4.52
N ALA A 107 11.26 -10.49 4.36
CA ALA A 107 10.82 -9.81 3.13
C ALA A 107 11.60 -8.52 2.88
N GLY A 108 11.84 -7.69 3.90
CA GLY A 108 12.64 -6.47 3.79
C GLY A 108 14.07 -6.73 3.30
N VAL A 109 14.72 -7.76 3.84
CA VAL A 109 16.06 -8.19 3.39
C VAL A 109 16.03 -8.61 1.92
N ILE A 110 15.07 -9.47 1.53
CA ILE A 110 14.94 -9.92 0.14
C ILE A 110 14.66 -8.72 -0.78
N TYR A 111 13.82 -7.77 -0.36
CA TYR A 111 13.50 -6.59 -1.16
C TYR A 111 14.71 -5.68 -1.35
N PHE A 112 15.49 -5.47 -0.30
CA PHE A 112 16.76 -4.74 -0.39
C PHE A 112 17.72 -5.42 -1.38
N LEU A 113 17.87 -6.74 -1.31
CA LEU A 113 18.73 -7.50 -2.23
C LEU A 113 18.25 -7.38 -3.68
N ILE A 114 16.94 -7.46 -3.94
CA ILE A 114 16.38 -7.20 -5.27
C ILE A 114 16.74 -5.79 -5.73
N GLY A 115 16.61 -4.79 -4.86
CA GLY A 115 17.01 -3.41 -5.17
C GLY A 115 18.49 -3.27 -5.54
N VAL A 116 19.38 -3.95 -4.82
CA VAL A 116 20.81 -4.02 -5.15
C VAL A 116 21.03 -4.63 -6.53
N VAL A 117 20.40 -5.76 -6.82
CA VAL A 117 20.50 -6.43 -8.14
C VAL A 117 20.01 -5.50 -9.25
N VAL A 118 18.86 -4.85 -9.08
CA VAL A 118 18.28 -3.92 -10.07
C VAL A 118 19.16 -2.70 -10.26
N HIS A 119 19.83 -2.22 -9.21
CA HIS A 119 20.76 -1.10 -9.30
C HIS A 119 21.94 -1.39 -10.25
N PHE A 120 22.43 -2.63 -10.29
CA PHE A 120 23.54 -3.03 -11.16
C PHE A 120 23.09 -3.55 -12.53
N VAL A 121 22.03 -4.36 -12.60
CA VAL A 121 21.54 -4.98 -13.85
C VAL A 121 20.75 -3.99 -14.70
N GLY A 122 20.19 -2.94 -14.07
CA GLY A 122 19.38 -1.93 -14.73
C GLY A 122 17.92 -2.36 -14.95
N ILE A 123 17.12 -1.38 -15.38
CA ILE A 123 15.64 -1.48 -15.43
C ILE A 123 15.09 -2.50 -16.42
N ASN A 124 15.90 -2.91 -17.41
CA ASN A 124 15.44 -3.78 -18.49
C ASN A 124 15.03 -5.17 -17.97
N ALA A 125 15.68 -5.68 -16.92
CA ALA A 125 15.29 -6.93 -16.27
C ALA A 125 13.89 -6.84 -15.64
N ILE A 126 13.56 -5.71 -15.03
CA ILE A 126 12.23 -5.47 -14.45
C ILE A 126 11.18 -5.37 -15.54
N ARG A 127 11.42 -4.60 -16.60
CA ARG A 127 10.49 -4.50 -17.74
C ARG A 127 10.23 -5.84 -18.43
N PHE A 128 11.23 -6.72 -18.41
CA PHE A 128 11.12 -8.07 -18.96
C PHE A 128 10.29 -9.00 -18.07
N LEU A 129 10.49 -8.95 -16.75
CA LEU A 129 9.80 -9.82 -15.80
C LEU A 129 8.38 -9.36 -15.51
N LEU A 130 8.17 -8.05 -15.45
CA LEU A 130 6.95 -7.40 -15.00
C LEU A 130 6.44 -6.38 -16.04
N PRO A 131 6.06 -6.83 -17.25
CA PRO A 131 5.39 -5.97 -18.22
C PRO A 131 4.01 -5.53 -17.70
N PRO A 132 3.37 -4.52 -18.30
CA PRO A 132 2.12 -3.94 -17.79
C PRO A 132 1.00 -4.96 -17.54
N VAL A 133 0.90 -6.02 -18.35
CA VAL A 133 -0.07 -7.10 -18.13
C VAL A 133 0.16 -7.79 -16.79
N VAL A 134 1.40 -8.14 -16.45
CA VAL A 134 1.75 -8.79 -15.18
C VAL A 134 1.62 -7.81 -14.03
N THR A 135 2.17 -6.61 -14.15
CA THR A 135 2.12 -5.59 -13.11
C THR A 135 0.68 -5.23 -12.75
N GLY A 136 -0.18 -5.01 -13.74
CA GLY A 136 -1.60 -4.75 -13.51
C GLY A 136 -2.32 -5.93 -12.87
N THR A 137 -2.01 -7.17 -13.28
CA THR A 137 -2.60 -8.37 -12.67
C THR A 137 -2.16 -8.54 -11.22
N VAL A 138 -0.87 -8.38 -10.92
CA VAL A 138 -0.33 -8.49 -9.56
C VAL A 138 -0.98 -7.45 -8.64
N VAL A 139 -1.09 -6.19 -9.08
CA VAL A 139 -1.75 -5.14 -8.30
C VAL A 139 -3.25 -5.45 -8.12
N ALA A 140 -3.93 -5.94 -9.16
CA ALA A 140 -5.34 -6.30 -9.07
C ALA A 140 -5.60 -7.44 -8.07
N VAL A 141 -4.71 -8.43 -8.09
CA VAL A 141 -4.72 -9.59 -7.19
C VAL A 141 -4.59 -9.18 -5.72
N ILE A 142 -3.83 -8.13 -5.38
CA ILE A 142 -3.73 -7.64 -3.98
C ILE A 142 -5.11 -7.25 -3.45
N GLY A 143 -5.83 -6.41 -4.19
CA GLY A 143 -7.16 -5.94 -3.79
C GLY A 143 -8.17 -7.09 -3.69
N ILE A 144 -8.15 -8.01 -4.67
CA ILE A 144 -9.06 -9.15 -4.72
C ILE A 144 -8.78 -10.17 -3.61
N ALA A 145 -7.51 -10.44 -3.29
CA ALA A 145 -7.13 -11.38 -2.23
C ALA A 145 -7.63 -10.96 -0.84
N LEU A 146 -7.88 -9.66 -0.65
CA LEU A 146 -8.34 -9.06 0.61
C LEU A 146 -9.86 -8.85 0.65
N ALA A 147 -10.59 -9.17 -0.43
CA ALA A 147 -12.03 -8.96 -0.51
C ALA A 147 -12.81 -9.71 0.58
N GLY A 148 -12.36 -10.93 0.94
CA GLY A 148 -12.99 -11.72 1.99
C GLY A 148 -12.87 -11.07 3.37
N ALA A 149 -11.70 -10.50 3.69
CA ALA A 149 -11.47 -9.78 4.95
C ALA A 149 -12.36 -8.53 5.03
N ALA A 150 -12.37 -7.72 3.96
CA ALA A 150 -13.24 -6.55 3.86
C ALA A 150 -14.72 -6.89 4.06
N TRP A 151 -15.21 -7.94 3.39
CA TRP A 151 -16.60 -8.35 3.50
C TRP A 151 -16.96 -8.85 4.90
N ASN A 152 -16.05 -9.56 5.56
CA ASN A 152 -16.27 -10.07 6.92
C ASN A 152 -16.40 -8.93 7.95
N ASN A 153 -15.62 -7.87 7.81
CA ASN A 153 -15.75 -6.67 8.65
C ASN A 153 -17.01 -5.87 8.27
N PHE A 154 -17.28 -5.71 6.96
CA PHE A 154 -18.44 -4.98 6.45
C PHE A 154 -19.77 -5.57 6.93
N LYS A 155 -19.92 -6.90 6.89
CA LYS A 155 -21.16 -7.58 7.32
C LYS A 155 -21.36 -7.58 8.84
N GLY A 156 -20.36 -7.16 9.62
CA GLY A 156 -20.43 -7.09 11.08
C GLY A 156 -21.43 -6.05 11.58
N ASP A 157 -21.51 -4.91 10.89
CA ASP A 157 -22.62 -3.96 11.01
C ASP A 157 -22.83 -3.23 9.68
N LEU A 158 -23.90 -3.61 8.97
CA LEU A 158 -24.18 -3.15 7.61
C LEU A 158 -24.48 -1.65 7.56
N LEU A 159 -25.13 -1.08 8.58
CA LEU A 159 -25.52 0.33 8.54
C LEU A 159 -24.29 1.24 8.59
N THR A 160 -23.46 1.10 9.62
CA THR A 160 -22.25 1.91 9.78
C THR A 160 -21.29 1.68 8.60
N ALA A 161 -21.08 0.42 8.20
CA ALA A 161 -20.17 0.11 7.09
C ALA A 161 -20.66 0.69 5.76
N THR A 162 -21.97 0.62 5.48
CA THR A 162 -22.58 1.20 4.27
C THR A 162 -22.47 2.72 4.25
N VAL A 163 -22.76 3.38 5.37
CA VAL A 163 -22.61 4.85 5.44
C VAL A 163 -21.14 5.24 5.25
N THR A 164 -20.22 4.50 5.87
CA THR A 164 -18.77 4.74 5.75
C THR A 164 -18.31 4.66 4.30
N VAL A 165 -18.63 3.56 3.58
CA VAL A 165 -18.24 3.40 2.17
C VAL A 165 -18.89 4.46 1.27
N LEU A 166 -20.16 4.79 1.51
CA LEU A 166 -20.86 5.83 0.75
C LEU A 166 -20.18 7.19 0.93
N VAL A 167 -19.81 7.57 2.15
CA VAL A 167 -19.10 8.82 2.40
C VAL A 167 -17.75 8.84 1.67
N ALA A 168 -16.98 7.75 1.71
CA ALA A 168 -15.71 7.65 0.97
C ALA A 168 -15.92 7.91 -0.53
N VAL A 169 -16.92 7.25 -1.12
CA VAL A 169 -17.26 7.41 -2.54
C VAL A 169 -17.71 8.84 -2.84
N LEU A 170 -18.66 9.38 -2.07
CA LEU A 170 -19.18 10.73 -2.26
C LEU A 170 -18.07 11.79 -2.16
N VAL A 171 -17.17 11.66 -1.19
CA VAL A 171 -16.03 12.56 -1.02
C VAL A 171 -15.07 12.48 -2.21
N SER A 172 -14.77 11.26 -2.66
CA SER A 172 -13.87 11.05 -3.80
C SER A 172 -14.43 11.58 -5.13
N VAL A 173 -15.76 11.65 -5.27
CA VAL A 173 -16.43 12.06 -6.51
C VAL A 173 -16.80 13.54 -6.50
N TYR A 174 -17.47 14.02 -5.45
CA TYR A 174 -18.13 15.32 -5.43
C TYR A 174 -17.29 16.45 -4.84
N LEU A 175 -16.38 16.17 -3.91
CA LEU A 175 -15.49 17.22 -3.39
C LEU A 175 -14.44 17.60 -4.44
N ARG A 176 -13.99 18.86 -4.38
CA ARG A 176 -13.01 19.43 -5.30
C ARG A 176 -11.75 19.86 -4.55
N GLY A 177 -10.62 19.86 -5.25
CA GLY A 177 -9.33 20.26 -4.67
C GLY A 177 -8.83 19.24 -3.64
N PHE A 178 -8.26 19.74 -2.53
CA PHE A 178 -7.60 18.91 -1.53
C PHE A 178 -8.53 17.91 -0.80
N PRO A 179 -9.75 18.26 -0.34
CA PRO A 179 -10.63 17.32 0.36
C PRO A 179 -10.95 16.04 -0.42
N ARG A 180 -10.91 16.08 -1.75
CA ARG A 180 -11.08 14.92 -2.63
C ARG A 180 -10.00 13.83 -2.42
N MET A 181 -8.84 14.22 -1.91
CA MET A 181 -7.72 13.32 -1.61
C MET A 181 -7.82 12.69 -0.21
N LEU A 182 -8.85 13.05 0.58
CA LEU A 182 -9.07 12.55 1.94
C LEU A 182 -10.32 11.67 2.10
N PRO A 183 -10.75 10.86 1.11
CA PRO A 183 -12.02 10.13 1.21
C PRO A 183 -12.07 9.19 2.42
N VAL A 184 -10.95 8.54 2.74
CA VAL A 184 -10.85 7.66 3.90
C VAL A 184 -11.00 8.43 5.21
N LEU A 185 -10.34 9.59 5.36
CA LEU A 185 -10.42 10.36 6.60
C LEU A 185 -11.85 10.84 6.88
N PHE A 186 -12.55 11.36 5.86
CA PHE A 186 -13.96 11.74 6.00
C PHE A 186 -14.85 10.55 6.29
N ALA A 187 -14.60 9.41 5.63
CA ALA A 187 -15.35 8.18 5.86
C ALA A 187 -15.19 7.68 7.30
N VAL A 188 -13.96 7.65 7.83
CA VAL A 188 -13.69 7.31 9.24
C VAL A 188 -14.49 8.23 10.15
N VAL A 189 -14.38 9.56 9.98
CA VAL A 189 -15.04 10.53 10.86
C VAL A 189 -16.55 10.36 10.86
N VAL A 190 -17.18 10.27 9.68
CA VAL A 190 -18.64 10.13 9.58
C VAL A 190 -19.10 8.76 10.07
N GLY A 191 -18.40 7.69 9.69
CA GLY A 191 -18.68 6.33 10.18
C GLY A 191 -18.58 6.23 11.70
N TYR A 192 -17.58 6.87 12.30
CA TYR A 192 -17.41 6.93 13.75
C TYR A 192 -18.58 7.68 14.41
N ILE A 193 -19.03 8.80 13.84
CA ILE A 193 -20.20 9.53 14.33
C ILE A 193 -21.47 8.65 14.26
N VAL A 194 -21.65 7.91 13.16
CA VAL A 194 -22.78 6.98 12.98
C VAL A 194 -22.76 5.89 14.06
N ALA A 195 -21.60 5.27 14.29
CA ALA A 195 -21.44 4.26 15.34
C ALA A 195 -21.70 4.82 16.75
N LEU A 196 -21.43 6.10 17.00
CA LEU A 196 -21.74 6.73 18.30
C LEU A 196 -23.24 6.96 18.54
N ILE A 197 -24.00 7.25 17.48
CA ILE A 197 -25.42 7.55 17.59
C ILE A 197 -26.30 6.31 17.48
N ASP A 198 -25.80 5.24 16.85
CA ASP A 198 -26.53 4.00 16.68
C ASP A 198 -26.67 3.24 18.02
N PRO A 199 -27.89 3.05 18.54
CA PRO A 199 -28.11 2.34 19.80
C PRO A 199 -27.61 0.89 19.78
N THR A 200 -27.55 0.24 18.61
CA THR A 200 -27.08 -1.13 18.48
C THR A 200 -25.58 -1.25 18.76
N CYS A 201 -24.84 -0.17 18.55
CA CYS A 201 -23.40 -0.07 18.78
C CYS A 201 -23.02 0.14 20.25
N GLN A 202 -23.99 0.43 21.12
CA GLN A 202 -23.76 0.55 22.56
C GLN A 202 -23.47 -0.82 23.20
N ALA A 203 -23.89 -1.92 22.56
CA ALA A 203 -23.58 -3.26 23.04
C ALA A 203 -22.08 -3.57 22.85
N ALA A 204 -21.40 -3.95 23.94
CA ALA A 204 -19.94 -4.18 23.96
C ALA A 204 -19.43 -5.25 22.97
N LYS A 205 -20.32 -6.15 22.51
CA LYS A 205 -19.98 -7.21 21.54
C LYS A 205 -20.36 -6.86 20.10
N SER A 206 -20.93 -5.68 19.86
CA SER A 206 -21.27 -5.25 18.50
C SER A 206 -19.99 -4.91 17.73
N ALA A 207 -19.98 -5.19 16.43
CA ALA A 207 -18.85 -4.86 15.55
C ALA A 207 -18.64 -3.34 15.38
N CYS A 208 -19.63 -2.54 15.78
CA CYS A 208 -19.61 -1.09 15.76
C CYS A 208 -19.36 -0.46 17.15
N HIS A 209 -19.04 -1.26 18.17
CA HIS A 209 -18.81 -0.75 19.52
C HIS A 209 -17.58 0.14 19.63
N ILE A 210 -17.74 1.26 20.33
CA ILE A 210 -16.65 2.21 20.61
C ILE A 210 -16.39 2.25 22.11
N SER A 211 -15.13 2.00 22.50
CA SER A 211 -14.67 2.15 23.87
C SER A 211 -13.68 3.31 24.01
N PHE A 212 -14.05 4.30 24.80
CA PHE A 212 -13.18 5.45 25.09
C PHE A 212 -12.27 5.24 26.30
N SER A 213 -12.30 4.06 26.94
CA SER A 213 -11.50 3.77 28.13
C SER A 213 -9.99 3.87 27.86
N GLY A 214 -9.52 3.33 26.73
CA GLY A 214 -8.14 3.47 26.27
C GLY A 214 -7.78 4.92 25.97
N VAL A 215 -8.69 5.65 25.31
CA VAL A 215 -8.50 7.08 25.03
C VAL A 215 -8.36 7.86 26.33
N GLN A 216 -9.22 7.68 27.32
CA GLN A 216 -9.18 8.43 28.58
C GLN A 216 -7.89 8.18 29.36
N SER A 217 -7.43 6.94 29.42
CA SER A 217 -6.23 6.53 30.18
C SER A 217 -4.90 6.84 29.48
N ALA A 218 -4.90 7.01 28.16
CA ALA A 218 -3.67 7.29 27.40
C ALA A 218 -3.07 8.67 27.73
N ALA A 219 -1.74 8.72 27.80
CA ALA A 219 -0.98 9.94 27.99
C ALA A 219 -0.94 10.81 26.72
N TRP A 220 -0.76 12.12 26.90
CA TRP A 220 -0.58 13.06 25.78
C TRP A 220 0.80 12.96 25.13
N VAL A 221 1.82 12.59 25.90
CA VAL A 221 3.18 12.38 25.43
C VAL A 221 3.69 11.06 25.98
N GLY A 222 4.25 10.21 25.12
CA GLY A 222 4.83 8.94 25.49
C GLY A 222 5.62 8.33 24.33
N PHE A 223 6.54 7.43 24.62
CA PHE A 223 7.29 6.73 23.59
C PHE A 223 6.43 5.64 22.93
N PRO A 224 6.59 5.38 21.61
CA PRO A 224 5.97 4.22 20.99
C PRO A 224 6.47 2.92 21.64
N THR A 225 5.60 1.92 21.69
CA THR A 225 5.94 0.60 22.26
C THR A 225 6.66 -0.23 21.22
N PHE A 226 7.96 -0.46 21.41
CA PHE A 226 8.73 -1.30 20.50
C PHE A 226 8.60 -2.78 20.88
N SER A 227 8.34 -3.59 19.86
CA SER A 227 8.29 -5.04 19.93
C SER A 227 9.34 -5.61 18.97
N PHE A 228 9.99 -6.71 19.35
CA PHE A 228 11.11 -7.25 18.58
C PHE A 228 10.73 -8.52 17.82
N PRO A 229 11.34 -8.78 16.65
CA PRO A 229 11.09 -9.99 15.89
C PRO A 229 11.63 -11.23 16.60
N SER A 230 10.87 -12.32 16.50
CA SER A 230 11.26 -13.66 16.91
C SER A 230 11.41 -14.53 15.67
N PHE A 231 12.35 -15.49 15.71
CA PHE A 231 12.58 -16.46 14.64
C PHE A 231 12.25 -17.88 15.09
N GLY A 232 11.17 -18.02 15.85
CA GLY A 232 10.72 -19.30 16.40
C GLY A 232 10.24 -20.30 15.34
N ASP A 233 9.87 -19.83 14.15
CA ASP A 233 9.44 -20.66 13.01
C ASP A 233 9.96 -20.10 11.68
N PRO A 234 11.29 -20.21 11.43
CA PRO A 234 11.93 -19.55 10.30
C PRO A 234 11.48 -20.14 8.94
N VAL A 235 11.07 -21.41 8.91
CA VAL A 235 10.61 -22.07 7.68
C VAL A 235 9.25 -21.50 7.26
N ARG A 236 8.30 -21.42 8.18
CA ARG A 236 6.98 -20.83 7.90
C ARG A 236 7.04 -19.33 7.67
N GLN A 237 7.88 -18.61 8.41
CA GLN A 237 8.17 -17.20 8.16
C GLN A 237 8.72 -16.99 6.74
N PHE A 238 9.68 -17.81 6.32
CA PHE A 238 10.20 -17.71 4.97
C PHE A 238 9.10 -18.03 3.95
N SER A 239 8.35 -19.12 4.10
CA SER A 239 7.34 -19.57 3.13
C SER A 239 6.25 -18.53 2.86
N LEU A 240 5.78 -17.84 3.91
CA LEU A 240 4.71 -16.85 3.80
C LEU A 240 5.17 -15.48 3.30
N PHE A 241 6.46 -15.15 3.37
CA PHE A 241 6.93 -13.77 3.14
C PHE A 241 7.89 -13.60 1.96
N TRP A 242 8.59 -14.65 1.51
CA TRP A 242 9.67 -14.54 0.51
C TRP A 242 9.25 -13.93 -0.83
N PHE A 243 7.98 -14.10 -1.23
CA PHE A 243 7.45 -13.66 -2.53
C PHE A 243 6.92 -12.22 -2.50
N ILE A 244 6.58 -11.68 -1.32
CA ILE A 244 5.99 -10.34 -1.18
C ILE A 244 6.87 -9.26 -1.82
N PRO A 245 8.22 -9.29 -1.68
CA PRO A 245 9.09 -8.35 -2.39
C PRO A 245 8.91 -8.32 -3.91
N LEU A 246 8.54 -9.43 -4.54
CA LEU A 246 8.28 -9.47 -5.99
C LEU A 246 7.02 -8.65 -6.36
N ILE A 247 6.03 -8.66 -5.46
CA ILE A 247 4.82 -7.83 -5.57
C ILE A 247 5.19 -6.36 -5.38
N LEU A 248 5.97 -6.04 -4.35
CA LEU A 248 6.41 -4.67 -4.04
C LEU A 248 7.27 -4.07 -5.17
N VAL A 249 8.06 -4.87 -5.88
CA VAL A 249 8.77 -4.41 -7.08
C VAL A 249 7.79 -3.91 -8.14
N ALA A 250 6.71 -4.66 -8.41
CA ALA A 250 5.71 -4.28 -9.39
C ALA A 250 4.96 -3.00 -8.96
N GLU A 251 4.52 -2.95 -7.71
CA GLU A 251 3.81 -1.82 -7.10
C GLU A 251 4.68 -0.55 -7.11
N ASN A 252 5.87 -0.60 -6.52
CA ASN A 252 6.75 0.56 -6.39
C ASN A 252 7.28 1.03 -7.76
N ALA A 253 7.52 0.13 -8.71
CA ALA A 253 7.85 0.53 -10.08
C ALA A 253 6.69 1.32 -10.70
N GLY A 254 5.45 0.86 -10.55
CA GLY A 254 4.26 1.58 -10.98
C GLY A 254 4.16 2.98 -10.37
N HIS A 255 4.40 3.10 -9.07
CA HIS A 255 4.40 4.39 -8.36
C HIS A 255 5.48 5.36 -8.88
N VAL A 256 6.71 4.89 -9.05
CA VAL A 256 7.80 5.71 -9.58
C VAL A 256 7.50 6.16 -11.02
N PHE A 257 6.94 5.30 -11.86
CA PHE A 257 6.51 5.68 -13.20
C PHE A 257 5.35 6.67 -13.20
N ALA A 258 4.39 6.53 -12.28
CA ALA A 258 3.30 7.49 -12.13
C ALA A 258 3.84 8.88 -11.74
N ILE A 259 4.72 8.96 -10.73
CA ILE A 259 5.40 10.21 -10.35
C ILE A 259 6.18 10.79 -11.52
N SER A 260 6.95 9.96 -12.22
CA SER A 260 7.74 10.35 -13.39
C SER A 260 6.86 10.95 -14.51
N GLY A 261 5.69 10.34 -14.76
CA GLY A 261 4.73 10.77 -15.77
C GLY A 261 4.01 12.08 -15.43
N ILE A 262 3.74 12.33 -14.15
CA ILE A 262 3.15 13.60 -13.67
C ILE A 262 4.22 14.71 -13.68
N MET A 263 5.42 14.43 -13.17
CA MET A 263 6.54 15.39 -13.10
C MET A 263 7.21 15.66 -14.45
N LYS A 264 6.90 14.86 -15.49
CA LYS A 264 7.54 14.89 -16.81
C LYS A 264 9.07 14.75 -16.75
N ARG A 265 9.57 13.97 -15.80
CA ARG A 265 10.99 13.72 -15.59
C ARG A 265 11.22 12.25 -15.34
N ASP A 266 12.15 11.66 -16.09
CA ASP A 266 12.44 10.23 -15.98
C ASP A 266 13.09 9.90 -14.62
N LEU A 267 12.46 8.98 -13.89
CA LEU A 267 12.94 8.44 -12.61
C LEU A 267 13.40 6.98 -12.71
N SER A 268 13.36 6.38 -13.90
CA SER A 268 13.68 4.98 -14.17
C SER A 268 15.04 4.54 -13.60
N GLY A 269 16.05 5.40 -13.69
CA GLY A 269 17.40 5.16 -13.18
C GLY A 269 17.50 5.08 -11.65
N TYR A 270 16.46 5.48 -10.92
CA TYR A 270 16.43 5.42 -9.47
C TYR A 270 15.72 4.19 -8.91
N LEU A 271 15.10 3.33 -9.74
CA LEU A 271 14.32 2.18 -9.27
C LEU A 271 15.08 1.23 -8.34
N GLY A 272 16.34 0.91 -8.64
CA GLY A 272 17.15 0.09 -7.73
C GLY A 272 17.29 0.72 -6.35
N ARG A 273 17.47 2.06 -6.30
CA ARG A 273 17.57 2.82 -5.04
C ARG A 273 16.22 2.95 -4.33
N THR A 274 15.11 3.02 -5.06
CA THR A 274 13.77 3.06 -4.44
C THR A 274 13.45 1.71 -3.79
N PHE A 275 13.75 0.59 -4.45
CA PHE A 275 13.58 -0.75 -3.87
C PHE A 275 14.50 -0.96 -2.66
N MET A 276 15.76 -0.51 -2.72
CA MET A 276 16.66 -0.54 -1.55
C MET A 276 16.11 0.31 -0.40
N GLY A 277 15.56 1.50 -0.69
CA GLY A 277 14.99 2.40 0.30
C GLY A 277 13.79 1.78 1.01
N ASP A 278 12.86 1.21 0.25
CA ASP A 278 11.70 0.51 0.81
C ASP A 278 12.09 -0.76 1.58
N GLY A 279 13.06 -1.53 1.06
CA GLY A 279 13.60 -2.71 1.73
C GLY A 279 14.20 -2.37 3.09
N ILE A 280 15.08 -1.35 3.16
CA ILE A 280 15.66 -0.91 4.43
C ILE A 280 14.59 -0.32 5.36
N GLY A 281 13.65 0.47 4.82
CA GLY A 281 12.53 1.01 5.58
C GLY A 281 11.70 -0.09 6.23
N THR A 282 11.37 -1.13 5.46
CA THR A 282 10.68 -2.34 5.93
C THR A 282 11.48 -3.10 6.99
N MET A 283 12.79 -3.26 6.79
CA MET A 283 13.66 -3.92 7.78
C MET A 283 13.66 -3.15 9.11
N VAL A 284 13.81 -1.82 9.08
CA VAL A 284 13.82 -1.00 10.29
C VAL A 284 12.45 -1.02 10.96
N SER A 285 11.36 -0.89 10.20
CA SER A 285 10.00 -0.97 10.73
C SER A 285 9.78 -2.32 11.43
N ALA A 286 10.10 -3.43 10.78
CA ALA A 286 9.95 -4.78 11.33
C ALA A 286 10.82 -5.04 12.58
N LEU A 287 12.05 -4.51 12.63
CA LEU A 287 12.94 -4.70 13.78
C LEU A 287 12.38 -4.16 15.09
N PHE A 288 11.46 -3.19 15.03
CA PHE A 288 10.91 -2.50 16.18
C PHE A 288 9.38 -2.59 16.29
N GLY A 289 8.77 -3.52 15.55
CA GLY A 289 7.35 -3.86 15.71
C GLY A 289 6.38 -3.10 14.80
N GLY A 290 6.91 -2.51 13.73
CA GLY A 290 6.14 -1.89 12.65
C GLY A 290 5.70 -2.87 11.57
N THR A 291 5.12 -2.34 10.49
CA THR A 291 4.58 -3.12 9.36
C THR A 291 5.57 -3.16 8.19
N GLY A 292 5.27 -3.98 7.19
CA GLY A 292 5.96 -3.87 5.90
C GLY A 292 5.59 -2.58 5.19
N GLU A 293 6.57 -1.89 4.60
CA GLU A 293 6.38 -0.55 4.03
C GLU A 293 6.40 -0.59 2.49
N THR A 294 5.67 0.33 1.86
CA THR A 294 5.69 0.58 0.41
C THR A 294 5.38 2.05 0.14
N THR A 295 5.64 2.51 -1.09
CA THR A 295 5.30 3.87 -1.51
C THR A 295 3.78 4.05 -1.68
N TYR A 296 3.24 5.22 -1.34
CA TYR A 296 1.78 5.44 -1.29
C TYR A 296 1.18 6.14 -2.52
N ALA A 297 0.16 5.51 -3.11
CA ALA A 297 -0.58 6.03 -4.26
C ALA A 297 -1.38 7.31 -3.92
N GLU A 298 -1.89 7.43 -2.70
CA GLU A 298 -2.64 8.58 -2.22
C GLU A 298 -1.79 9.85 -2.23
N ASN A 299 -0.54 9.74 -1.77
CA ASN A 299 0.42 10.84 -1.78
C ASN A 299 0.81 11.23 -3.22
N ILE A 300 0.84 10.25 -4.14
CA ILE A 300 1.02 10.51 -5.57
C ILE A 300 -0.19 11.26 -6.15
N GLY A 301 -1.40 10.92 -5.73
CA GLY A 301 -2.62 11.67 -6.05
C GLY A 301 -2.53 13.13 -5.60
N VAL A 302 -2.05 13.39 -4.37
CA VAL A 302 -1.80 14.74 -3.87
C VAL A 302 -0.80 15.49 -4.75
N MET A 303 0.30 14.86 -5.15
CA MET A 303 1.27 15.47 -6.08
C MET A 303 0.66 15.72 -7.46
N GLY A 304 -0.21 14.83 -7.94
CA GLY A 304 -0.94 14.98 -9.20
C GLY A 304 -1.80 16.23 -9.26
N VAL A 305 -2.40 16.61 -8.13
CA VAL A 305 -3.24 17.82 -8.02
C VAL A 305 -2.42 19.06 -7.73
N THR A 306 -1.51 18.99 -6.75
CA THR A 306 -0.75 20.17 -6.27
C THR A 306 0.41 20.54 -7.18
N ARG A 307 0.93 19.60 -7.97
CA ARG A 307 2.19 19.73 -8.75
C ARG A 307 3.40 20.11 -7.90
N VAL A 308 3.39 19.75 -6.61
CA VAL A 308 4.50 19.98 -5.68
C VAL A 308 5.20 18.66 -5.38
N PHE A 309 6.46 18.57 -5.79
CA PHE A 309 7.32 17.39 -5.64
C PHE A 309 8.51 17.64 -4.69
N SER A 310 8.53 18.76 -3.98
CA SER A 310 9.65 19.16 -3.12
C SER A 310 9.95 18.12 -2.03
N ILE A 311 11.20 17.69 -1.90
CA ILE A 311 11.63 16.72 -0.88
C ILE A 311 11.41 17.24 0.55
N TRP A 312 11.51 18.57 0.73
CA TRP A 312 11.30 19.20 2.04
C TRP A 312 9.88 18.99 2.58
N VAL A 313 8.88 18.88 1.69
CA VAL A 313 7.51 18.57 2.07
C VAL A 313 7.43 17.17 2.67
N PHE A 314 8.10 16.19 2.07
CA PHE A 314 8.15 14.81 2.58
C PHE A 314 8.96 14.67 3.86
N ILE A 315 10.02 15.47 4.04
CA ILE A 315 10.75 15.54 5.32
C ILE A 315 9.83 16.05 6.43
N VAL A 316 9.03 17.10 6.17
CA VAL A 316 8.07 17.60 7.17
C VAL A 316 6.97 16.58 7.43
N ALA A 317 6.45 15.90 6.40
CA ALA A 317 5.47 14.84 6.56
C ALA A 317 6.01 13.70 7.45
N ALA A 318 7.24 13.25 7.18
CA ALA A 318 7.90 12.21 7.98
C ALA A 318 8.14 12.66 9.43
N ALA A 319 8.57 13.91 9.64
CA ALA A 319 8.73 14.47 10.98
C ALA A 319 7.39 14.54 11.72
N ALA A 320 6.31 14.95 11.04
CA ALA A 320 4.98 14.99 11.63
C ALA A 320 4.47 13.58 11.99
N ALA A 321 4.70 12.57 11.15
CA ALA A 321 4.36 11.17 11.45
C ALA A 321 5.14 10.64 12.67
N ILE A 322 6.44 10.93 12.76
CA ILE A 322 7.27 10.63 13.94
C ILE A 322 6.70 11.29 15.20
N LEU A 323 6.31 12.56 15.12
CA LEU A 323 5.72 13.29 16.25
C LEU A 323 4.38 12.69 16.68
N LEU A 324 3.53 12.25 15.74
CA LEU A 324 2.28 11.54 16.06
C LEU A 324 2.53 10.20 16.76
N GLY A 325 3.64 9.53 16.44
CA GLY A 325 4.11 8.35 17.15
C GLY A 325 4.32 8.58 18.64
N PHE A 326 4.74 9.79 19.04
CA PHE A 326 4.94 10.16 20.45
C PHE A 326 3.67 10.57 21.20
N ILE A 327 2.50 10.41 20.59
CA ILE A 327 1.20 10.80 21.19
C ILE A 327 0.36 9.54 21.41
N PRO A 328 0.49 8.83 22.56
CA PRO A 328 -0.30 7.63 22.84
C PRO A 328 -1.82 7.85 22.73
N LYS A 329 -2.29 9.05 23.07
CA LYS A 329 -3.69 9.47 22.87
C LYS A 329 -4.17 9.30 21.44
N PHE A 330 -3.30 9.57 20.47
CA PHE A 330 -3.60 9.43 19.04
C PHE A 330 -3.75 7.95 18.67
N GLY A 331 -2.85 7.08 19.10
CA GLY A 331 -2.99 5.64 18.84
C GLY A 331 -4.22 5.07 19.53
N ALA A 332 -4.51 5.45 20.77
CA ALA A 332 -5.72 5.01 21.48
C ALA A 332 -7.02 5.47 20.79
N LEU A 333 -7.01 6.63 20.12
CA LEU A 333 -8.14 7.10 19.30
C LEU A 333 -8.27 6.32 17.98
N VAL A 334 -7.15 5.93 17.40
CA VAL A 334 -7.14 5.06 16.22
C VAL A 334 -7.64 3.66 16.60
N ASP A 335 -7.19 3.11 17.73
CA ASP A 335 -7.63 1.81 18.27
C ASP A 335 -9.11 1.78 18.66
N SER A 336 -9.72 2.94 18.91
CA SER A 336 -11.16 3.01 19.20
C SER A 336 -12.04 3.01 17.94
N ILE A 337 -11.45 3.01 16.73
CA ILE A 337 -12.20 2.91 15.49
C ILE A 337 -12.82 1.50 15.40
N PRO A 338 -14.15 1.40 15.26
CA PRO A 338 -14.82 0.11 15.26
C PRO A 338 -14.60 -0.67 13.96
N ALA A 339 -14.70 -2.01 14.06
CA ALA A 339 -14.49 -2.93 12.94
C ALA A 339 -15.46 -2.68 11.77
N SER A 340 -16.68 -2.20 12.01
CA SER A 340 -17.63 -1.87 10.95
C SER A 340 -17.20 -0.68 10.09
N VAL A 341 -16.60 0.35 10.69
CA VAL A 341 -16.02 1.50 9.97
C VAL A 341 -14.81 1.05 9.16
N ILE A 342 -13.95 0.22 9.76
CA ILE A 342 -12.83 -0.44 9.08
C ILE A 342 -13.34 -1.20 7.85
N GLY A 343 -14.39 -2.03 7.99
CA GLY A 343 -14.96 -2.80 6.88
C GLY A 343 -15.50 -1.95 5.72
N GLY A 344 -16.14 -0.81 6.03
CA GLY A 344 -16.58 0.15 5.00
C GLY A 344 -15.40 0.75 4.21
N ILE A 345 -14.29 1.05 4.89
CA ILE A 345 -13.08 1.60 4.26
C ILE A 345 -12.33 0.53 3.47
N GLU A 346 -12.18 -0.67 4.02
CA GLU A 346 -11.56 -1.81 3.36
C GLU A 346 -12.26 -2.15 2.05
N LEU A 347 -13.60 -2.15 2.05
CA LEU A 347 -14.39 -2.39 0.84
C LEU A 347 -14.08 -1.36 -0.26
N TYR A 348 -13.94 -0.08 0.11
CA TYR A 348 -13.57 0.98 -0.83
C TYR A 348 -12.12 0.85 -1.30
N LEU A 349 -11.16 0.72 -0.38
CA LEU A 349 -9.73 0.74 -0.67
C LEU A 349 -9.28 -0.50 -1.46
N PHE A 350 -9.68 -1.70 -1.04
CA PHE A 350 -9.27 -2.92 -1.73
C PHE A 350 -9.91 -3.03 -3.11
N GLY A 351 -11.17 -2.58 -3.25
CA GLY A 351 -11.81 -2.43 -4.56
C GLY A 351 -11.10 -1.42 -5.45
N LEU A 352 -10.70 -0.26 -4.90
CA LEU A 352 -9.94 0.75 -5.64
C LEU A 352 -8.58 0.22 -6.11
N ILE A 353 -7.85 -0.52 -5.26
CA ILE A 353 -6.58 -1.17 -5.62
C ILE A 353 -6.78 -2.16 -6.78
N ALA A 354 -7.84 -2.97 -6.74
CA ALA A 354 -8.18 -3.88 -7.84
C ALA A 354 -8.35 -3.13 -9.17
N VAL A 355 -9.07 -2.01 -9.14
CA VAL A 355 -9.29 -1.16 -10.33
C VAL A 355 -8.03 -0.40 -10.76
N ILE A 356 -7.13 -0.03 -9.84
CA ILE A 356 -5.82 0.54 -10.20
C ILE A 356 -4.99 -0.48 -11.01
N GLY A 357 -5.07 -1.77 -10.68
CA GLY A 357 -4.49 -2.82 -11.51
C GLY A 357 -5.03 -2.80 -12.95
N ALA A 358 -6.34 -2.62 -13.11
CA ALA A 358 -6.96 -2.46 -14.43
C ALA A 358 -6.53 -1.18 -15.14
N LYS A 359 -6.37 -0.07 -14.40
CA LYS A 359 -5.82 1.18 -14.93
C LYS A 359 -4.41 1.00 -15.48
N ILE A 360 -3.56 0.21 -14.81
CA ILE A 360 -2.20 -0.12 -15.31
C ILE A 360 -2.28 -0.85 -16.65
N TRP A 361 -3.25 -1.75 -16.84
CA TRP A 361 -3.46 -2.38 -18.15
C TRP A 361 -3.82 -1.37 -19.23
N VAL A 362 -4.71 -0.42 -18.92
CA VAL A 362 -5.15 0.63 -19.85
C VAL A 362 -4.01 1.58 -20.19
N ASP A 363 -3.33 2.14 -19.19
CA ASP A 363 -2.21 3.07 -19.36
C ASP A 363 -1.03 2.40 -20.09
N GLY A 364 -0.81 1.11 -19.81
CA GLY A 364 0.17 0.26 -20.47
C GLY A 364 -0.24 -0.26 -21.85
N ARG A 365 -1.45 0.08 -22.32
CA ARG A 365 -2.03 -0.39 -23.60
C ARG A 365 -1.95 -1.91 -23.79
N VAL A 366 -2.32 -2.65 -22.75
CA VAL A 366 -2.37 -4.11 -22.79
C VAL A 366 -3.45 -4.55 -23.75
N ASP A 367 -3.06 -5.35 -24.74
CA ASP A 367 -3.95 -5.90 -25.76
C ASP A 367 -4.58 -7.21 -25.28
N PHE A 368 -5.82 -7.14 -24.77
CA PHE A 368 -6.59 -8.32 -24.36
C PHE A 368 -7.23 -9.08 -25.52
N GLY A 369 -7.05 -8.66 -26.78
CA GLY A 369 -7.34 -9.50 -27.94
C GLY A 369 -6.37 -10.68 -28.05
N LYS A 370 -5.19 -10.57 -27.42
CA LYS A 370 -4.23 -11.68 -27.33
C LYS A 370 -4.64 -12.65 -26.23
N ARG A 371 -4.85 -13.91 -26.61
CA ARG A 371 -5.24 -15.00 -25.69
C ARG A 371 -4.23 -15.17 -24.55
N ALA A 372 -2.95 -14.95 -24.82
CA ALA A 372 -1.90 -15.04 -23.82
C ALA A 372 -2.06 -13.97 -22.70
N ASN A 373 -2.44 -12.74 -23.05
CA ASN A 373 -2.69 -11.68 -22.06
C ASN A 373 -3.95 -11.99 -21.23
N LEU A 374 -5.00 -12.51 -21.87
CA LEU A 374 -6.23 -12.94 -21.17
C LEU A 374 -5.92 -14.02 -20.13
N ALA A 375 -5.14 -15.04 -20.49
CA ALA A 375 -4.77 -16.11 -19.56
C ALA A 375 -3.93 -15.60 -18.37
N VAL A 376 -2.98 -14.70 -18.63
CA VAL A 376 -2.14 -14.07 -17.60
C VAL A 376 -2.94 -13.23 -16.63
N ALA A 377 -4.06 -12.62 -17.05
CA ALA A 377 -4.96 -11.91 -16.14
C ALA A 377 -5.96 -12.84 -15.45
N ALA A 378 -6.67 -13.67 -16.20
CA ALA A 378 -7.84 -14.41 -15.70
C ALA A 378 -7.51 -15.41 -14.58
N VAL A 379 -6.49 -16.24 -14.74
CA VAL A 379 -6.18 -17.30 -13.77
C VAL A 379 -5.72 -16.73 -12.42
N PRO A 380 -4.75 -15.80 -12.37
CA PRO A 380 -4.33 -15.17 -11.11
C PRO A 380 -5.44 -14.50 -10.31
N LEU A 381 -6.38 -13.83 -10.99
CA LEU A 381 -7.48 -13.13 -10.31
C LEU A 381 -8.38 -14.11 -9.55
N ILE A 382 -8.67 -15.28 -10.14
CA ILE A 382 -9.48 -16.31 -9.48
C ILE A 382 -8.70 -17.00 -8.35
N LEU A 383 -7.41 -17.28 -8.55
CA LEU A 383 -6.55 -17.82 -7.49
C LEU A 383 -6.51 -16.89 -6.27
N ALA A 384 -6.46 -15.58 -6.50
CA ALA A 384 -6.51 -14.59 -5.44
C ALA A 384 -7.89 -14.53 -4.75
N ALA A 385 -8.98 -14.56 -5.54
CA ALA A 385 -10.34 -14.37 -5.04
C ALA A 385 -10.83 -15.51 -4.15
N GLY A 386 -10.45 -16.76 -4.47
CA GLY A 386 -11.00 -17.94 -3.81
C GLY A 386 -10.10 -19.16 -3.80
N GLY A 387 -8.83 -19.02 -4.21
CA GLY A 387 -7.85 -20.09 -4.08
C GLY A 387 -7.62 -20.42 -2.61
N ALA A 388 -7.70 -21.70 -2.27
CA ALA A 388 -7.32 -22.17 -0.94
C ALA A 388 -5.79 -22.09 -0.78
N ASP A 389 -5.33 -21.87 0.45
CA ASP A 389 -3.90 -21.92 0.77
C ASP A 389 -3.34 -23.30 0.44
N VAL A 390 -2.24 -23.33 -0.32
CA VAL A 390 -1.60 -24.56 -0.74
C VAL A 390 -0.45 -24.86 0.20
N LYS A 391 -0.51 -26.03 0.84
CA LYS A 391 0.50 -26.50 1.79
C LYS A 391 1.31 -27.64 1.19
N PHE A 392 2.62 -27.46 1.15
CA PHE A 392 3.61 -28.47 0.78
C PHE A 392 4.46 -28.80 2.01
N GLY A 393 3.95 -29.68 2.87
CA GLY A 393 4.55 -29.89 4.20
C GLY A 393 4.47 -28.61 5.03
N ASP A 394 5.60 -28.16 5.56
CA ASP A 394 5.71 -26.92 6.36
C ASP A 394 5.74 -25.64 5.51
N PHE A 395 5.78 -25.78 4.18
CA PHE A 395 5.79 -24.65 3.26
C PHE A 395 4.36 -24.29 2.85
N GLU A 396 3.94 -23.07 3.14
CA GLU A 396 2.59 -22.57 2.86
C GLU A 396 2.62 -21.40 1.86
N LEU A 397 1.80 -21.49 0.81
CA LEU A 397 1.52 -20.40 -0.13
C LEU A 397 0.06 -19.99 0.00
N ASN A 398 -0.16 -18.72 0.39
CA ASN A 398 -1.51 -18.19 0.50
C ASN A 398 -2.11 -17.81 -0.87
N ASN A 399 -3.41 -17.52 -0.90
CA ASN A 399 -4.12 -17.05 -2.09
C ASN A 399 -3.43 -15.88 -2.82
N LEU A 400 -2.86 -14.91 -2.08
CA LEU A 400 -2.11 -13.79 -2.63
C LEU A 400 -0.84 -14.25 -3.36
N ALA A 401 -0.08 -15.17 -2.75
CA ALA A 401 1.10 -15.78 -3.37
C ALA A 401 0.75 -16.50 -4.66
N LEU A 402 -0.31 -17.32 -4.64
CA LEU A 402 -0.77 -18.10 -5.79
C LEU A 402 -1.19 -17.19 -6.94
N GLY A 403 -1.92 -16.12 -6.65
CA GLY A 403 -2.30 -15.13 -7.66
C GLY A 403 -1.08 -14.40 -8.23
N ALA A 404 -0.27 -13.77 -7.37
CA ALA A 404 0.84 -12.93 -7.82
C ALA A 404 1.94 -13.73 -8.55
N LEU A 405 2.39 -14.84 -7.96
CA LEU A 405 3.37 -15.73 -8.60
C LEU A 405 2.77 -16.40 -9.84
N GLY A 406 1.49 -16.77 -9.79
CA GLY A 406 0.76 -17.30 -10.94
C GLY A 406 0.82 -16.37 -12.15
N ALA A 407 0.61 -15.06 -11.93
CA ALA A 407 0.70 -14.06 -13.01
C ALA A 407 2.10 -14.01 -13.64
N ILE A 408 3.15 -14.00 -12.81
CA ILE A 408 4.53 -13.96 -13.26
C ILE A 408 4.88 -15.25 -14.03
N VAL A 409 4.60 -16.42 -13.43
CA VAL A 409 4.95 -17.72 -14.00
C VAL A 409 4.19 -17.97 -15.31
N LEU A 410 2.87 -17.73 -15.34
CA LEU A 410 2.07 -17.91 -16.55
C LEU A 410 2.57 -17.00 -17.68
N TYR A 411 2.93 -15.75 -17.37
CA TYR A 411 3.47 -14.86 -18.38
C TYR A 411 4.78 -15.39 -18.98
N GLN A 412 5.69 -15.91 -18.15
CA GLN A 412 6.96 -16.47 -18.66
C GLN A 412 6.74 -17.73 -19.51
N ILE A 413 5.79 -18.60 -19.13
CA ILE A 413 5.45 -19.81 -19.90
C ILE A 413 4.79 -19.44 -21.24
N LEU A 414 3.85 -18.49 -21.23
CA LEU A 414 3.06 -18.10 -22.41
C LEU A 414 3.76 -17.05 -23.27
N ARG A 415 4.97 -16.64 -22.91
CA ARG A 415 5.75 -15.63 -23.62
C ARG A 415 5.93 -15.91 -25.12
N PRO A 416 6.17 -17.16 -25.58
CA PRO A 416 6.22 -17.46 -27.02
C PRO A 416 4.90 -17.17 -27.76
N GLY A 417 3.75 -17.30 -27.09
CA GLY A 417 2.44 -16.98 -27.64
C GLY A 417 2.23 -15.48 -27.88
N HIS A 418 2.81 -14.62 -27.02
CA HIS A 418 2.73 -13.16 -27.18
C HIS A 418 3.46 -12.63 -28.44
N VAL A 419 4.44 -13.39 -28.93
CA VAL A 419 5.27 -13.07 -30.11
C VAL A 419 4.64 -13.62 -31.40
N ARG A 420 3.79 -14.65 -31.30
CA ARG A 420 3.23 -15.39 -32.45
C ARG A 420 1.76 -15.05 -32.76
N ASP A 421 1.01 -14.48 -31.81
CA ASP A 421 -0.37 -14.03 -32.03
C ASP A 421 -0.40 -12.79 -32.94
N ASN A 422 -0.53 -13.03 -34.25
CA ASN A 422 -0.92 -12.04 -35.25
C ASN A 422 -2.45 -11.98 -35.46
N GLU A 423 -3.20 -12.88 -34.82
CA GLU A 423 -4.66 -12.89 -34.80
C GLU A 423 -5.15 -12.06 -33.60
N SER A 424 -5.04 -10.74 -33.68
CA SER A 424 -5.86 -9.88 -32.82
C SER A 424 -7.31 -9.99 -33.30
N GLU A 425 -8.27 -10.26 -32.42
CA GLU A 425 -9.69 -10.13 -32.77
C GLU A 425 -9.90 -8.76 -33.47
N PRO A 426 -10.58 -8.71 -34.62
CA PRO A 426 -10.86 -7.44 -35.27
C PRO A 426 -11.63 -6.58 -34.28
N VAL A 427 -11.21 -5.31 -34.14
CA VAL A 427 -11.96 -4.32 -33.36
C VAL A 427 -13.36 -4.30 -33.97
N GLU A 428 -14.34 -4.87 -33.27
CA GLU A 428 -15.74 -4.66 -33.62
C GLU A 428 -16.01 -3.17 -33.42
N VAL A 429 -15.90 -2.42 -34.51
CA VAL A 429 -16.46 -1.09 -34.62
C VAL A 429 -17.97 -1.31 -34.63
N VAL A 430 -18.57 -1.40 -33.44
CA VAL A 430 -20.01 -1.27 -33.32
C VAL A 430 -20.31 0.21 -33.59
N SER A 431 -20.58 0.50 -34.86
CA SER A 431 -21.15 1.77 -35.28
C SER A 431 -22.59 1.85 -34.77
N SER A 432 -22.83 2.66 -33.74
CA SER A 432 -24.09 3.37 -33.54
C SER A 432 -23.94 4.43 -32.45
#